data_AF-A0AB36NXC7-F1
#
_entry.id   AF-A0AB36NXC7-F1
#
_cell.length_a   1.000
_cell.length_b   1.000
_cell.length_c   1.000
_cell.angle_alpha   90.00
_cell.angle_beta   90.00
_cell.angle_gamma   90.00
#
_symmetry.space_group_name_H-M   'P 1'
#
loop_
_entity.id
_entity.type
_entity.pdbx_description
1 polymer ?
#
loop_
_entity_poly.entity_id
_entity_poly.type
_entity_poly.pdbx_seq_one_letter_code
_entity_poly.pdbx_strand_id
1 'polypeptide(L)' 'MIKINYKIQFALFIICVFFIGLGIFEILTEGLKTGTALFWQISAFVPFVTSAIIFGYNLYSR' A
#
# COMPACT_ATOMS: atom_id res chain seq x y z
N MET A 1 17.58 -8.87 -8.01
CA MET A 1 16.35 -8.76 -8.83
C MET A 1 15.36 -9.82 -8.37
N ILE A 2 14.33 -9.43 -7.62
CA ILE A 2 13.25 -10.34 -7.25
C ILE A 2 12.39 -10.55 -8.51
N LYS A 3 12.60 -11.67 -9.22
CA LYS A 3 11.76 -12.07 -10.37
C LYS A 3 10.43 -12.64 -9.87
N ILE A 4 9.55 -11.78 -9.34
CA ILE A 4 8.15 -12.17 -9.12
C ILE A 4 7.40 -12.03 -10.44
N ASN A 5 6.50 -12.96 -10.73
CA ASN A 5 5.65 -12.91 -11.91
C ASN A 5 4.80 -11.62 -11.92
N TYR A 6 4.82 -10.86 -13.02
CA TYR A 6 4.10 -9.60 -13.17
C TYR A 6 2.61 -9.70 -12.79
N LYS A 7 1.95 -10.83 -13.11
CA LYS A 7 0.55 -11.06 -12.72
C LYS A 7 0.36 -11.08 -11.20
N ILE A 8 1.31 -11.67 -10.47
CA ILE A 8 1.30 -11.75 -9.00
C ILE A 8 1.58 -10.36 -8.40
N GLN A 9 2.50 -9.59 -8.99
CA GLN A 9 2.78 -8.22 -8.53
C GLN A 9 1.58 -7.31 -8.71
N PHE A 10 0.88 -7.43 -9.84
CA PHE A 10 -0.35 -6.67 -10.08
C PHE A 10 -1.46 -7.04 -9.09
N ALA A 11 -1.63 -8.34 -8.79
CA ALA A 11 -2.58 -8.77 -7.76
C ALA A 11 -2.23 -8.21 -6.37
N LEU A 12 -0.94 -8.26 -5.98
CA LEU A 12 -0.46 -7.65 -4.74
C LEU A 12 -0.69 -6.14 -4.71
N PHE A 13 -0.47 -5.44 -5.83
CA PHE A 13 -0.72 -4.01 -5.95
C PHE A 13 -2.20 -3.66 -5.76
N ILE A 14 -3.12 -4.41 -6.39
CA ILE A 14 -4.57 -4.22 -6.19
C ILE A 14 -4.96 -4.42 -4.71
N ILE A 15 -4.43 -5.46 -4.07
CA ILE A 15 -4.69 -5.72 -2.65
C ILE A 15 -4.21 -4.54 -1.80
N CYS A 16 -3.01 -4.01 -2.07
CA CYS A 16 -2.50 -2.83 -1.37
C CYS A 16 -3.35 -1.56 -1.61
N VAL A 17 -3.85 -1.33 -2.83
CA VAL A 17 -4.78 -0.24 -3.14
C VAL A 17 -6.07 -0.37 -2.32
N PHE A 18 -6.61 -1.59 -2.21
CA PHE A 18 -7.81 -1.86 -1.42
C PHE A 18 -7.61 -1.52 0.06
N PHE A 19 -6.50 -1.94 0.67
CA PHE A 19 -6.19 -1.61 2.06
C PHE A 19 -5.96 -0.11 2.30
N ILE A 20 -5.38 0.61 1.34
CA ILE A 20 -5.33 2.08 1.41
C ILE A 20 -6.72 2.69 1.38
N GLY A 21 -7.60 2.20 0.50
CA GLY A 21 -8.98 2.67 0.44
C GLY A 21 -9.69 2.52 1.78
N LEU A 22 -9.50 1.38 2.46
CA LEU A 22 -10.00 1.16 3.81
C LEU A 22 -9.37 2.12 4.83
N GLY A 23 -8.04 2.31 4.78
CA GLY A 23 -7.35 3.24 5.66
C GLY A 23 -7.86 4.67 5.51
N ILE A 24 -8.00 5.17 4.27
CA ILE A 24 -8.56 6.49 3.96
C ILE A 24 -10.00 6.61 4.44
N PHE A 25 -10.81 5.57 4.24
CA PHE A 25 -12.21 5.54 4.69
C PHE A 25 -12.31 5.61 6.22
N GLU A 26 -11.44 4.89 6.94
CA GLU A 26 -11.32 4.96 8.39
C GLU A 26 -10.91 6.38 8.84
N ILE A 27 -9.94 7.02 8.17
CA ILE A 27 -9.55 8.43 8.46
C ILE A 27 -10.75 9.37 8.24
N LEU A 28 -11.49 9.18 7.15
CA LEU A 28 -12.62 10.04 6.80
C LEU A 28 -13.78 9.91 7.82
N THR A 29 -13.96 8.71 8.37
CA THR A 29 -15.08 8.37 9.25
C THR A 29 -14.77 8.66 10.72
N GLU A 30 -13.59 8.24 11.19
CA GLU A 30 -13.18 8.35 12.60
C GLU A 30 -12.31 9.58 12.87
N GLY A 31 -11.89 10.30 11.82
CA GLY A 31 -10.96 11.42 11.90
C GLY A 31 -9.50 10.98 12.03
N LEU A 32 -8.62 11.97 12.17
CA LEU A 32 -7.20 11.73 12.37
C LEU A 32 -6.96 11.34 13.83
N LYS A 33 -6.52 10.09 14.07
CA LYS A 33 -6.18 9.63 15.43
C LYS A 33 -4.94 10.36 15.94
N THR A 34 -4.74 10.42 17.25
CA THR A 34 -3.58 11.10 17.86
C THR A 34 -2.66 10.12 18.59
N GLY A 35 -1.41 10.53 18.82
CA GLY A 35 -0.42 9.73 19.55
C GLY A 35 -0.04 8.44 18.81
N THR A 36 0.04 7.33 19.53
CA THR A 36 0.45 6.02 18.99
C THR A 36 -0.54 5.46 17.97
N ALA A 37 -1.81 5.84 18.05
CA ALA A 37 -2.85 5.41 17.11
C ALA A 37 -2.68 6.04 15.71
N LEU A 38 -2.11 7.25 15.62
CA LEU A 38 -1.73 7.87 14.34
C LEU A 38 -0.68 7.03 13.61
N PHE A 39 0.30 6.50 14.35
CA PHE A 39 1.35 5.66 13.76
C PHE A 39 0.78 4.37 13.16
N TRP A 40 -0.19 3.75 13.84
CA TRP A 40 -0.90 2.57 13.32
C TRP A 40 -1.73 2.88 12.07
N GLN A 41 -2.39 4.04 12.06
CA GLN A 41 -3.18 4.49 10.91
C GLN A 41 -2.30 4.78 9.68
N ILE A 42 -1.10 5.35 9.89
CA ILE A 42 -0.14 5.65 8.81
C ILE A 42 0.66 4.41 8.39
N SER A 43 0.94 3.47 9.29
CA SER A 43 1.76 2.29 8.98
C SER A 43 1.12 1.38 7.92
N ALA A 44 -0.22 1.42 7.80
CA ALA A 44 -0.96 0.76 6.73
C ALA A 44 -0.57 1.24 5.31
N PHE A 45 -0.01 2.44 5.18
CA PHE A 45 0.45 2.98 3.88
C PHE A 45 1.83 2.45 3.46
N VAL A 46 2.67 2.02 4.40
CA VAL A 46 4.02 1.50 4.11
C VAL A 46 4.00 0.33 3.12
N PRO A 47 3.23 -0.76 3.35
CA PRO A 47 3.20 -1.89 2.41
C PRO A 47 2.71 -1.48 1.02
N PHE A 48 1.80 -0.50 0.93
CA PHE A 48 1.41 0.05 -0.37
C PHE A 48 2.56 0.76 -1.07
N VAL A 49 3.24 1.70 -0.42
CA VAL A 49 4.35 2.44 -1.02
C VAL A 49 5.44 1.48 -1.48
N THR A 50 5.78 0.48 -0.66
CA THR A 50 6.75 -0.56 -1.03
C THR A 50 6.27 -1.38 -2.23
N SER A 51 4.99 -1.79 -2.26
CA SER A 51 4.42 -2.54 -3.39
C SER A 51 4.41 -1.73 -4.69
N ALA A 52 4.09 -0.42 -4.62
CA ALA A 52 4.04 0.49 -5.75
C ALA A 52 5.43 0.72 -6.35
N ILE A 53 6.44 0.91 -5.50
CA ILE A 53 7.84 1.05 -5.93
C ILE A 53 8.32 -0.23 -6.62
N ILE A 54 8.05 -1.41 -6.03
CA ILE A 54 8.45 -2.69 -6.61
C ILE A 54 7.73 -2.92 -7.94
N PHE A 55 6.43 -2.64 -8.03
CA PHE A 55 5.66 -2.79 -9.25
C PHE A 55 6.17 -1.83 -10.35
N GLY A 56 6.33 -0.54 -10.04
CA GLY A 56 6.83 0.46 -10.98
C GLY A 56 8.25 0.17 -11.47
N TYR A 57 9.16 -0.26 -10.58
CA TYR A 57 10.51 -0.65 -10.96
C TYR A 57 10.51 -1.86 -11.91
N ASN A 58 9.67 -2.86 -11.68
CA ASN A 58 9.57 -4.02 -12.57
C ASN A 58 8.89 -3.70 -13.91
N LEU A 59 8.05 -2.67 -13.96
CA LEU A 59 7.42 -2.19 -15.19
C LEU A 59 8.40 -1.40 -16.06
N TYR A 60 9.26 -0.58 -15.44
CA TYR A 60 10.30 0.21 -16.14
C TYR A 60 11.55 -0.61 -16.51
N SER A 61 11.90 -1.61 -15.70
CA SER A 61 13.06 -2.49 -15.95
C SER A 61 12.78 -3.59 -17.00
N ARG A 62 11.58 -3.65 -17.57
CA ARG A 62 11.20 -4.57 -18.65
C ARG A 62 11.33 -3.89 -20.01
#